data_AF-A0A9D4QGB6-F1
#
_entry.id   AF-A0A9D4QGB6-F1
#
_cell.length_a   1.000
_cell.length_b   1.000
_cell.length_c   1.000
_cell.angle_alpha   90.00
_cell.angle_beta   90.00
_cell.angle_gamma   90.00
#
_symmetry.space_group_name_H-M   'P 1'
#
loop_
_entity.id
_entity.type
_entity.pdbx_description
1 polymer ?
#
loop_
_entity_poly.entity_id
_entity_poly.type
_entity_poly.pdbx_seq_one_letter_code
_entity_poly.pdbx_strand_id
1 'polypeptide(L)'
;MERTPLTAITPVDLDCLNVHLEACEFNWTVCESCGAEMLYSALSSHRRGQCPKSLVRCSRRSGFYMRADELQDHDYKEAILLAVKRKRAKLCEAAQSKVARLRLRISEIDTIMTMYK
;
A
#
# COMPACT_ATOMS: atom_id res chain seq x y z
N MET A 1 -54.63 7.41 -44.51
CA MET A 1 -53.42 6.99 -43.77
C MET A 1 -52.33 8.00 -44.08
N GLU A 2 -52.28 9.06 -43.29
CA GLU A 2 -51.30 10.12 -43.46
C GLU A 2 -49.96 9.65 -42.90
N ARG A 3 -48.94 9.62 -43.75
CA ARG A 3 -47.57 9.33 -43.31
C ARG A 3 -47.06 10.57 -42.60
N THR A 4 -46.81 10.47 -41.30
CA THR A 4 -46.08 11.49 -40.55
C THR A 4 -44.71 11.69 -41.21
N PRO A 5 -44.32 12.92 -41.56
CA PRO A 5 -42.99 13.17 -42.11
C PRO A 5 -41.97 12.87 -41.00
N LEU A 6 -40.97 12.05 -41.35
CA LEU A 6 -39.83 11.80 -40.47
C LEU A 6 -39.24 13.17 -40.11
N THR A 7 -39.31 13.45 -38.82
CA THR A 7 -38.87 14.67 -38.15
C THR A 7 -37.51 15.13 -38.68
N ALA A 8 -37.41 16.43 -38.95
CA ALA A 8 -36.18 17.11 -39.31
C ALA A 8 -35.03 16.66 -38.39
N ILE A 9 -34.01 16.02 -38.97
CA ILE A 9 -32.75 15.78 -38.30
C ILE A 9 -32.12 17.17 -38.11
N THR A 10 -32.20 17.71 -36.90
CA THR A 10 -31.45 18.92 -36.57
C THR A 10 -29.97 18.61 -36.74
N PRO A 11 -29.21 19.39 -37.52
CA PRO A 11 -27.77 19.18 -37.61
C PRO A 11 -27.19 19.30 -36.21
N VAL A 12 -26.60 18.22 -35.71
CA VAL A 12 -25.83 18.24 -34.48
C VAL A 12 -24.59 19.07 -34.77
N ASP A 13 -24.39 20.12 -33.98
CA ASP A 13 -23.17 20.92 -34.05
C ASP A 13 -21.97 20.02 -33.73
N LEU A 14 -21.03 19.91 -34.68
CA LEU A 14 -19.87 19.05 -34.57
C LEU A 14 -18.99 19.45 -33.36
N ASP A 15 -18.96 20.73 -33.02
CA ASP A 15 -18.23 21.22 -31.85
C ASP A 15 -18.91 20.75 -30.55
N CYS A 16 -20.25 20.76 -30.49
CA CYS A 16 -20.99 20.19 -29.36
C CYS A 16 -20.79 18.68 -29.24
N LEU A 17 -20.70 17.96 -30.36
CA LEU A 17 -20.45 16.52 -30.36
C LEU A 17 -19.04 16.20 -29.85
N ASN A 18 -18.02 16.96 -30.27
CA ASN A 18 -16.65 16.77 -29.82
C ASN A 18 -16.52 17.01 -28.31
N VAL A 19 -17.09 18.12 -27.80
CA VAL A 19 -17.11 18.40 -26.35
C VAL A 19 -17.85 17.30 -25.58
N HIS A 20 -18.96 16.80 -26.12
CA HIS A 20 -19.67 15.67 -25.52
C HIS A 20 -18.79 14.42 -25.45
N LEU A 21 -18.12 14.04 -26.54
CA LEU A 21 -17.30 12.83 -26.58
C LEU A 21 -16.11 12.90 -25.61
N GLU A 22 -15.54 14.07 -25.38
CA GLU A 22 -14.47 14.27 -24.38
C GLU A 22 -14.94 14.06 -22.93
N ALA A 23 -16.21 14.34 -22.63
CA ALA A 23 -16.77 14.27 -21.27
C ALA A 23 -17.83 13.16 -21.08
N CYS A 24 -18.11 12.36 -22.11
CA CYS A 24 -19.19 11.38 -22.09
C CYS A 24 -18.86 10.22 -21.16
N GLU A 25 -19.73 9.98 -20.19
CA GLU A 25 -19.59 8.93 -19.17
C GLU A 25 -19.53 7.50 -19.76
N PHE A 26 -20.09 7.33 -20.96
CA PHE A 26 -20.12 6.08 -21.72
C PHE A 26 -18.98 5.98 -22.75
N ASN A 27 -18.16 7.02 -22.88
CA ASN A 27 -16.98 6.95 -23.72
C ASN A 27 -15.88 6.13 -23.05
N TRP A 28 -15.06 5.46 -23.85
CA TRP A 28 -13.89 4.74 -23.39
C TRP A 28 -12.71 5.69 -23.22
N THR A 29 -11.90 5.45 -22.20
CA THR A 29 -10.70 6.23 -21.89
C THR A 29 -9.62 5.33 -21.30
N VAL A 30 -8.39 5.83 -21.28
CA VAL A 30 -7.21 5.11 -20.78
C VAL A 30 -6.72 5.75 -19.51
N CYS A 31 -6.45 4.96 -18.48
CA CYS A 31 -5.77 5.46 -17.29
C CYS A 31 -4.30 5.79 -17.60
N GLU A 32 -3.91 7.05 -17.46
CA GLU A 32 -2.52 7.51 -17.69
C GLU A 32 -1.47 6.80 -16.83
N SER A 33 -1.86 6.32 -15.64
CA SER A 33 -0.92 5.70 -14.70
C SER A 33 -0.70 4.21 -14.96
N CYS A 34 -1.72 3.47 -15.41
CA CYS A 34 -1.65 2.02 -15.56
C CYS A 34 -1.92 1.51 -16.98
N GLY A 35 -2.37 2.37 -17.90
CA GLY A 35 -2.71 2.03 -19.28
C GLY A 35 -4.01 1.25 -19.46
N ALA A 36 -4.80 1.03 -18.39
CA ALA A 36 -6.04 0.28 -18.49
C ALA A 36 -7.13 1.08 -19.22
N GLU A 37 -7.81 0.42 -20.16
CA GLU A 37 -9.00 0.94 -20.83
C GLU A 37 -10.24 0.73 -19.95
N MET A 38 -11.05 1.78 -19.79
CA MET A 38 -12.30 1.75 -19.01
C MET A 38 -13.27 2.82 -19.47
N LEU A 39 -14.51 2.78 -19.01
CA LEU A 39 -15.46 3.87 -19.21
C LEU A 39 -15.00 5.13 -18.46
N TYR A 40 -15.26 6.31 -19.03
CA TYR A 40 -14.93 7.60 -18.42
C TYR A 40 -15.53 7.73 -17.01
N SER A 41 -16.76 7.24 -16.82
CA SER A 41 -17.43 7.15 -15.52
C SER A 41 -16.64 6.35 -14.46
N ALA A 42 -15.89 5.32 -14.87
CA ALA A 42 -15.09 4.48 -13.98
C ALA A 42 -13.70 5.06 -13.68
N LEU A 43 -13.21 6.03 -14.47
CA LEU A 43 -11.85 6.56 -14.32
C LEU A 43 -11.62 7.22 -12.94
N SER A 44 -12.63 7.93 -12.43
CA SER A 44 -12.54 8.62 -11.13
C SER A 44 -12.46 7.66 -9.94
N SER A 45 -13.27 6.59 -9.93
CA SER A 45 -13.18 5.55 -8.89
C SER A 45 -11.89 4.76 -9.01
N HIS A 46 -11.46 4.45 -10.23
CA HIS A 46 -10.21 3.77 -10.49
C HIS A 46 -9.00 4.53 -9.93
N ARG A 47 -8.86 5.82 -10.28
CA ARG A 47 -7.75 6.68 -9.81
C ARG A 47 -7.70 6.83 -8.29
N ARG A 48 -8.86 6.81 -7.63
CA ARG A 48 -8.95 6.99 -6.17
C ARG A 48 -8.54 5.77 -5.37
N GLY A 49 -8.63 4.55 -5.90
CA GLY A 49 -8.31 3.37 -5.09
C GLY A 49 -8.21 2.02 -5.78
N GLN A 50 -8.38 1.92 -7.10
CA GLN A 50 -8.29 0.64 -7.81
C GLN A 50 -7.08 0.58 -8.76
N CYS A 51 -6.46 1.73 -9.05
CA CYS A 51 -5.28 1.80 -9.90
C CYS A 51 -4.07 1.15 -9.20
N PRO A 52 -3.53 0.04 -9.73
CA PRO A 52 -2.38 -0.64 -9.11
C PRO A 52 -1.11 0.21 -9.16
N LYS A 53 -1.04 1.15 -10.10
CA LYS A 53 0.07 2.10 -10.25
C LYS A 53 -0.14 3.42 -9.51
N SER A 54 -1.25 3.58 -8.77
CA SER A 54 -1.47 4.77 -7.95
C SER A 54 -0.44 4.88 -6.84
N LEU A 55 0.01 6.11 -6.56
CA LEU A 55 0.89 6.40 -5.44
C LEU A 55 0.09 6.42 -4.14
N VAL A 56 0.36 5.46 -3.27
CA VAL A 56 -0.27 5.32 -1.96
C VAL A 56 0.77 5.50 -0.85
N ARG A 57 0.35 6.10 0.26
CA ARG A 57 1.21 6.31 1.42
C ARG A 57 1.26 5.02 2.25
N CYS A 58 2.47 4.56 2.59
CA CYS A 58 2.61 3.45 3.52
C CYS A 58 2.12 3.85 4.94
N SER A 59 1.22 3.06 5.52
CA SER A 59 0.63 3.30 6.85
C SER A 59 1.55 2.89 8.01
N ARG A 60 2.55 2.04 7.75
CA ARG A 60 3.35 1.34 8.79
C ARG A 60 4.61 2.07 9.25
N ARG A 61 4.69 3.40 9.09
CA ARG A 61 5.75 4.33 9.56
C ARG A 61 6.86 4.70 8.57
N SER A 62 6.89 4.14 7.36
CA SER A 62 7.92 4.53 6.41
C SER A 62 7.69 5.96 5.87
N GLY A 63 6.44 6.45 5.89
CA GLY A 63 6.10 7.82 5.47
C GLY A 63 6.26 8.07 3.95
N PHE A 64 6.78 7.09 3.22
CA PHE A 64 7.00 7.14 1.78
C PHE A 64 5.72 6.85 1.00
N TYR A 65 5.67 7.42 -0.19
CA TYR A 65 4.70 7.09 -1.22
C TYR A 65 5.31 6.04 -2.13
N MET A 66 4.53 5.01 -2.43
CA MET A 66 4.91 3.91 -3.33
C MET A 66 3.71 3.47 -4.14
N ARG A 67 3.93 2.70 -5.21
CA ARG A 67 2.81 2.21 -5.99
C ARG A 67 2.00 1.19 -5.20
N ALA A 68 0.69 1.15 -5.44
CA ALA A 68 -0.19 0.22 -4.75
C ALA A 68 0.20 -1.25 -4.96
N ASP A 69 0.71 -1.61 -6.15
CA ASP A 69 1.24 -2.94 -6.46
C ASP A 69 2.51 -3.29 -5.66
N GLU A 70 3.39 -2.31 -5.42
CA GLU A 70 4.61 -2.50 -4.62
C GLU A 70 4.34 -2.52 -3.11
N LEU A 71 3.24 -1.91 -2.65
CA LEU A 71 2.93 -1.80 -1.22
C LEU A 71 2.73 -3.17 -0.56
N GLN A 72 2.17 -4.15 -1.28
CA GLN A 72 1.95 -5.50 -0.74
C GLN A 72 3.27 -6.19 -0.39
N ASP A 73 4.25 -6.14 -1.29
CA ASP A 73 5.58 -6.70 -1.08
C ASP A 73 6.34 -5.96 0.03
N HIS A 74 6.23 -4.62 0.06
CA HIS A 74 6.79 -3.80 1.13
C HIS A 74 6.24 -4.22 2.50
N ASP A 75 4.92 -4.33 2.64
CA ASP A 75 4.26 -4.66 3.91
C ASP A 75 4.64 -6.07 4.39
N TYR A 76 4.79 -7.02 3.48
CA TYR A 76 5.28 -8.36 3.80
C TYR A 76 6.72 -8.34 4.33
N LYS A 77 7.63 -7.63 3.64
CA LYS A 77 9.03 -7.48 4.07
C LYS A 77 9.14 -6.79 5.42
N GLU A 78 8.40 -5.71 5.63
CA GLU A 78 8.38 -4.99 6.91
C GLU A 78 7.85 -5.87 8.05
N ALA A 79 6.82 -6.68 7.79
CA ALA A 79 6.30 -7.62 8.78
C ALA A 79 7.37 -8.65 9.20
N ILE A 80 8.13 -9.21 8.25
CA ILE A 80 9.24 -10.13 8.53
C ILE A 80 10.32 -9.44 9.36
N LEU A 81 10.75 -8.25 8.94
CA LEU A 81 11.79 -7.50 9.65
C LEU A 81 11.38 -7.21 11.10
N LEU A 82 10.12 -6.83 11.33
CA LEU A 82 9.58 -6.62 12.66
C LEU A 82 9.55 -7.91 13.48
N ALA A 83 9.15 -9.05 12.88
CA ALA A 83 9.16 -10.34 13.56
C ALA A 83 10.58 -10.77 13.96
N VAL A 84 11.56 -10.60 13.07
CA VAL A 84 12.98 -10.88 13.34
C VAL A 84 13.52 -9.99 14.46
N LYS A 85 13.26 -8.68 14.41
CA LYS A 85 13.65 -7.73 15.46
C LYS A 85 13.08 -8.14 16.83
N ARG A 86 11.80 -8.49 16.89
CA ARG A 86 11.13 -8.96 18.13
C ARG A 86 11.73 -10.25 18.66
N LYS A 87 11.96 -11.24 17.79
CA LYS A 87 12.58 -12.51 18.18
C LYS A 87 14.00 -12.29 18.72
N ARG A 88 14.79 -11.44 18.06
CA ARG A 88 16.14 -11.08 18.49
C ARG A 88 16.13 -10.38 19.86
N ALA A 89 15.21 -9.45 20.10
CA ALA A 89 15.08 -8.77 21.39
C ALA A 89 14.80 -9.77 22.52
N LYS A 90 13.82 -10.67 22.34
CA LYS A 90 13.51 -11.72 23.31
C LYS A 90 14.69 -12.64 23.62
N LEU A 91 15.43 -13.05 22.57
CA LEU A 91 16.63 -13.87 22.75
C LEU A 91 17.72 -13.12 23.51
N CYS A 92 17.90 -11.83 23.23
CA CYS A 92 18.85 -10.97 23.93
C CYS A 92 18.48 -10.84 25.42
N GLU A 93 17.23 -10.54 25.73
CA GLU A 93 16.71 -10.43 27.11
C GLU A 93 16.88 -11.74 27.89
N ALA A 94 16.59 -12.88 27.26
CA ALA A 94 16.77 -14.20 27.86
C ALA A 94 18.26 -14.51 28.12
N ALA A 95 19.13 -14.17 27.17
CA ALA A 95 20.57 -14.33 27.33
C ALA A 95 21.12 -13.44 28.43
N GLN A 96 20.74 -12.16 28.47
CA GLN A 96 21.12 -11.21 29.51
C GLN A 96 20.68 -11.69 30.90
N SER A 97 19.47 -12.21 31.02
CA SER A 97 18.95 -12.81 32.25
C SER A 97 19.77 -14.01 32.71
N LYS A 98 20.21 -14.88 31.78
CA LYS A 98 21.08 -16.02 32.10
C LYS A 98 22.47 -15.57 32.54
N VAL A 99 23.06 -14.61 31.85
CA VAL A 99 24.35 -14.02 32.20
C VAL A 99 24.30 -13.37 33.59
N ALA A 100 23.24 -12.63 33.91
CA ALA A 100 23.06 -12.03 35.22
C ALA A 100 23.05 -13.07 36.35
N ARG A 101 22.31 -14.19 36.17
CA ARG A 101 22.31 -15.29 37.15
C ARG A 101 23.68 -15.94 37.32
N LEU A 102 24.42 -16.14 36.24
CA LEU A 102 25.78 -16.70 36.32
C LEU A 102 26.74 -15.74 37.02
N ARG A 103 26.64 -14.44 36.78
CA ARG A 103 27.44 -13.43 37.48
C ARG A 103 27.21 -13.44 38.99
N LEU A 104 25.96 -13.59 39.44
CA LEU A 104 25.65 -13.72 40.87
C LEU A 104 26.32 -14.95 41.47
N ARG A 105 26.22 -16.12 40.81
CA ARG A 105 26.88 -17.35 41.27
C ARG A 105 28.40 -17.24 41.34
N ILE A 106 29.01 -16.58 40.35
CA ILE A 106 30.46 -16.35 40.38
C ILE A 106 30.82 -15.47 41.60
N SER A 107 30.07 -14.39 41.83
CA SER A 107 30.27 -13.52 43.00
C SER A 107 30.12 -14.26 44.33
N GLU A 108 29.16 -15.19 44.44
CA GLU A 108 28.99 -16.04 45.62
C GLU A 108 30.22 -16.93 45.83
N ILE A 109 30.71 -17.60 44.78
CA ILE A 109 31.91 -18.45 44.84
C ILE A 109 33.14 -17.62 45.22
N ASP A 110 33.34 -16.45 44.62
CA ASP A 110 34.47 -15.58 44.94
C ASP A 110 34.45 -15.16 46.41
N THR A 111 33.27 -14.82 46.93
CA THR A 111 33.10 -14.48 48.36
C THR A 111 33.49 -15.65 49.25
N ILE A 112 33.00 -16.86 48.95
CA ILE A 112 33.37 -18.07 49.69
C ILE A 112 34.88 -18.28 49.65
N MET A 113 35.51 -18.21 48.47
CA MET A 113 36.95 -18.39 48.30
C MET A 113 37.78 -17.36 49.06
N THR A 114 37.29 -16.13 49.26
CA THR A 114 37.98 -15.13 50.08
C THR A 114 37.89 -15.41 51.59
N MET A 115 36.88 -16.15 52.06
CA MET A 115 36.77 -16.51 53.49
C MET A 115 37.71 -17.66 53.89
N TYR A 116 38.19 -18.45 52.93
CA TYR A 116 39.07 -19.60 53.15
C TYR A 116 40.55 -19.31 52.81
N LYS A 117 40.91 -18.06 52.56
CA LYS A 117 42.31 -17.60 52.37
C LYS A 117 42.80 -16.90 53.62
#